data_AF-A0A7S1ZE64-F1
#
_entry.id   AF-A0A7S1ZE64-F1
#
_cell.length_a   1.000
_cell.length_b   1.000
_cell.length_c   1.000
_cell.angle_alpha   90.00
_cell.angle_beta   90.00
_cell.angle_gamma   90.00
#
_symmetry.space_group_name_H-M   'P 1'
#
loop_
_entity.id
_entity.type
_entity.pdbx_description
1 polymer ?
#
loop_
_entity_poly.entity_id
_entity_poly.type
_entity_poly.pdbx_seq_one_letter_code
_entity_poly.pdbx_strand_id
1 'polypeptide(L)'
;SFIPSIPSSGVTTRNMPSLSTSAPSSTFTSAASSNVCNARSLGNSELIISGACLGTMTFGIQNNCDDAFRQLDYARSVGVNFIDTAELYPVPTFAKNWRAGATEEIVGKYLDNIGESERDKLVIATKIVGYFPKSLVAAARRKDRGDKLP
;
A
#
# COMPACT_ATOMS: atom_id res chain seq x y z
N SER A 1 58.26 -49.18 23.88
CA SER A 1 59.52 -48.47 24.21
C SER A 1 59.54 -47.16 23.45
N PHE A 2 60.00 -46.10 24.12
CA PHE A 2 60.15 -44.70 23.67
C PHE A 2 58.92 -43.78 23.77
N ILE A 3 58.75 -43.25 24.98
CA ILE A 3 58.31 -41.86 25.23
C ILE A 3 59.53 -40.95 24.99
N PRO A 4 59.32 -39.70 24.53
CA PRO A 4 59.84 -38.59 25.32
C PRO A 4 58.83 -37.45 25.51
N SER A 5 58.93 -36.83 26.67
CA SER A 5 58.11 -35.74 27.21
C SER A 5 58.88 -34.39 27.20
N ILE A 6 58.14 -33.29 27.46
CA ILE A 6 58.55 -31.97 28.03
C ILE A 6 58.98 -30.87 27.00
N PRO A 7 58.70 -29.54 27.19
CA PRO A 7 58.18 -28.81 28.37
C PRO A 7 56.95 -27.92 28.20
N SER A 8 56.37 -27.58 29.36
CA SER A 8 55.47 -26.46 29.61
C SER A 8 56.19 -25.11 29.60
N SER A 9 55.58 -24.11 28.97
CA SER A 9 55.89 -22.70 29.17
C SER A 9 54.58 -21.97 29.46
N GLY A 10 54.37 -21.58 30.71
CA GLY A 10 53.34 -20.59 31.05
C GLY A 10 53.73 -19.21 30.52
N VAL A 11 52.75 -18.35 30.30
CA VAL A 11 52.81 -16.89 30.53
C VAL A 11 51.45 -16.26 30.17
N THR A 12 50.83 -15.73 31.21
CA THR A 12 50.07 -14.47 31.27
C THR A 12 48.76 -14.33 30.51
N THR A 13 47.69 -14.43 31.30
CA THR A 13 46.39 -13.80 31.12
C THR A 13 46.47 -12.37 30.56
N ARG A 14 45.86 -12.13 29.40
CA ARG A 14 45.34 -10.79 29.06
C ARG A 14 43.83 -10.87 28.99
N ASN A 15 43.20 -10.29 30.02
CA ASN A 15 41.81 -9.89 30.01
C ASN A 15 41.53 -9.07 28.74
N MET A 16 40.66 -9.57 27.88
CA MET A 16 39.98 -8.75 26.89
C MET A 16 38.62 -8.36 27.47
N PRO A 17 38.28 -7.06 27.52
CA PRO A 17 36.99 -6.61 28.01
C PRO A 17 35.86 -7.12 27.11
N SER A 18 34.81 -7.60 27.75
CA SER A 18 33.54 -8.01 27.16
C SER A 18 32.92 -6.87 26.35
N LEU A 19 32.91 -6.98 25.02
CA LEU A 19 31.97 -6.23 24.20
C LEU A 19 30.63 -6.96 24.21
N SER A 20 29.77 -6.56 25.15
CA SER A 20 28.33 -6.80 25.03
C SER A 20 27.81 -5.89 23.92
N THR A 21 27.88 -6.35 22.67
CA THR A 21 27.05 -5.78 21.62
C THR A 21 25.64 -6.30 21.83
N SER A 22 24.88 -5.62 22.68
CA SER A 22 23.42 -5.71 22.63
C SER A 22 23.00 -5.20 21.26
N ALA A 23 22.82 -6.11 20.31
CA ALA A 23 22.05 -5.83 19.12
C ALA A 23 20.71 -5.26 19.61
N PRO A 24 20.22 -4.13 19.09
CA PRO A 24 18.83 -3.78 19.32
C PRO A 24 18.03 -4.92 18.67
N SER A 25 17.46 -5.77 19.52
CA SER A 25 16.34 -6.61 19.13
C SER A 25 15.26 -5.66 18.65
N SER A 26 15.22 -5.40 17.35
CA SER A 26 14.05 -4.89 16.66
C SER A 26 13.01 -6.01 16.67
N THR A 27 12.54 -6.33 17.88
CA THR A 27 11.27 -6.98 18.08
C THR A 27 10.24 -5.94 17.69
N PHE A 28 10.02 -5.80 16.38
CA PHE A 28 8.73 -5.31 15.91
C PHE A 28 7.73 -6.33 16.42
N THR A 29 7.06 -5.97 17.50
CA THR A 29 5.97 -6.74 18.07
C THR A 29 4.91 -6.84 16.99
N SER A 30 4.98 -7.95 16.24
CA SER A 30 3.97 -8.46 15.32
C SER A 30 2.71 -8.73 16.14
N ALA A 31 1.86 -7.72 16.25
CA ALA A 31 0.53 -7.88 16.82
C ALA A 31 -0.43 -6.83 16.26
N ALA A 32 -0.76 -6.99 14.98
CA ALA A 32 -2.11 -6.67 14.50
C ALA A 32 -2.57 -7.87 13.70
N SER A 33 -3.50 -8.62 14.29
CA SER A 33 -4.25 -9.72 13.69
C SER A 33 -4.98 -9.23 12.45
N SER A 34 -4.29 -9.13 11.33
CA SER A 34 -4.85 -8.63 10.09
C SER A 34 -4.88 -9.81 9.12
N ASN A 35 -6.08 -10.16 8.66
CA ASN A 35 -6.29 -11.15 7.60
C ASN A 35 -5.76 -10.62 6.24
N VAL A 36 -4.65 -9.87 6.25
CA VAL A 36 -4.06 -9.21 5.09
C VAL A 36 -3.15 -10.21 4.39
N CYS A 37 -3.44 -10.49 3.13
CA CYS A 37 -2.75 -11.53 2.39
C CYS A 37 -1.31 -11.11 2.07
N ASN A 38 -0.35 -11.95 2.46
CA ASN A 38 1.08 -11.70 2.25
C ASN A 38 1.50 -10.29 2.71
N ALA A 39 1.17 -9.97 3.97
CA ALA A 39 1.36 -8.65 4.55
C ALA A 39 2.84 -8.22 4.56
N ARG A 40 3.09 -6.97 4.16
CA ARG A 40 4.43 -6.36 4.10
C ARG A 40 4.38 -4.87 4.41
N SER A 41 5.46 -4.33 4.96
CA SER A 41 5.61 -2.88 5.13
C SER A 41 5.81 -2.17 3.79
N LEU A 42 5.20 -0.99 3.64
CA LEU A 42 5.39 -0.16 2.46
C LEU A 42 6.68 0.68 2.60
N GLY A 43 7.77 0.19 2.00
CA GLY A 43 9.07 0.84 2.07
C GLY A 43 9.57 0.97 3.52
N ASN A 44 9.97 2.18 3.92
CA ASN A 44 10.44 2.48 5.28
C ASN A 44 9.32 2.99 6.20
N SER A 45 8.05 2.88 5.79
CA SER A 45 6.91 3.33 6.58
C SER A 45 6.35 2.22 7.47
N GLU A 46 5.51 2.61 8.43
CA GLU A 46 4.77 1.68 9.30
C GLU A 46 3.49 1.14 8.65
N LEU A 47 3.18 1.53 7.39
CA LEU A 47 1.99 1.06 6.69
C LEU A 47 2.16 -0.41 6.27
N ILE A 48 1.21 -1.24 6.70
CA ILE A 48 1.13 -2.65 6.29
C ILE A 48 0.16 -2.81 5.12
N ILE A 49 0.66 -3.32 4.00
CA ILE A 49 -0.11 -3.59 2.79
C ILE A 49 -0.10 -5.06 2.42
N SER A 50 -1.09 -5.49 1.65
CA SER A 50 -1.12 -6.80 1.03
C SER A 50 -0.02 -6.97 -0.02
N GLY A 51 0.35 -8.22 -0.28
CA GLY A 51 1.32 -8.57 -1.33
C GLY A 51 0.84 -8.15 -2.73
N ALA A 52 -0.47 -8.11 -2.94
CA ALA A 52 -1.12 -7.61 -4.15
C ALA A 52 -1.87 -6.29 -3.90
N CYS A 53 -2.04 -5.49 -4.96
CA CYS A 53 -2.83 -4.27 -4.96
C CYS A 53 -3.96 -4.41 -5.98
N LEU A 54 -5.16 -3.95 -5.63
CA LEU A 54 -6.27 -3.86 -6.56
C LEU A 54 -6.23 -2.51 -7.30
N GLY A 55 -5.89 -2.55 -8.60
CA GLY A 55 -6.02 -1.41 -9.50
C GLY A 55 -7.46 -1.23 -9.98
N THR A 56 -7.93 0.02 -10.04
CA THR A 56 -9.35 0.34 -10.31
C THR A 56 -9.58 1.09 -11.62
N MET A 57 -8.59 1.16 -12.51
CA MET A 57 -8.64 1.99 -13.72
C MET A 57 -9.79 1.70 -14.69
N THR A 58 -10.43 0.53 -14.58
CA THR A 58 -11.50 0.09 -15.48
C THR A 58 -12.91 0.46 -14.97
N PHE A 59 -13.03 0.91 -13.71
CA PHE A 59 -14.29 1.14 -13.02
C PHE A 59 -14.96 2.42 -13.54
N GLY A 60 -16.12 2.27 -14.16
CA GLY A 60 -16.92 3.36 -14.75
C GLY A 60 -17.00 3.33 -16.28
N ILE A 61 -16.13 2.54 -16.95
CA ILE A 61 -16.20 2.33 -18.40
C ILE A 61 -16.35 0.86 -18.76
N GLN A 62 -15.35 0.04 -18.42
CA GLN A 62 -15.37 -1.39 -18.74
C GLN A 62 -16.12 -2.20 -17.67
N ASN A 63 -16.13 -1.71 -16.43
CA ASN A 63 -16.91 -2.27 -15.34
C ASN A 63 -17.92 -1.24 -14.84
N ASN A 64 -19.17 -1.67 -14.68
CA ASN A 64 -20.18 -0.85 -14.02
C ASN A 64 -19.96 -0.86 -12.48
N CYS A 65 -20.81 -0.13 -11.75
CA CYS A 65 -20.69 -0.01 -10.29
C CYS A 65 -20.79 -1.37 -9.57
N ASP A 66 -21.72 -2.23 -9.99
CA ASP A 66 -21.94 -3.52 -9.35
C ASP A 66 -20.78 -4.50 -9.61
N ASP A 67 -20.21 -4.48 -10.81
CA ASP A 67 -19.00 -5.25 -11.14
C ASP A 67 -17.81 -4.78 -10.32
N ALA A 68 -17.65 -3.46 -10.16
CA ALA A 68 -16.58 -2.87 -9.35
C ALA A 68 -16.72 -3.27 -7.88
N PHE A 69 -17.95 -3.23 -7.34
CA PHE A 69 -18.21 -3.63 -5.95
C PHE A 69 -17.92 -5.11 -5.74
N ARG A 70 -18.34 -5.99 -6.66
CA ARG A 70 -18.01 -7.42 -6.60
C ARG A 70 -16.50 -7.68 -6.62
N GLN A 71 -15.74 -6.91 -7.41
CA GLN A 71 -14.27 -7.01 -7.41
C GLN A 71 -13.66 -6.54 -6.09
N LEU A 72 -14.15 -5.44 -5.52
CA LEU A 72 -13.70 -4.90 -4.24
C LEU A 72 -14.01 -5.84 -3.07
N ASP A 73 -15.23 -6.41 -3.05
CA ASP A 73 -15.64 -7.42 -2.06
C ASP A 73 -14.77 -8.66 -2.16
N TYR A 74 -14.54 -9.17 -3.37
CA TYR A 74 -13.67 -10.33 -3.57
C TYR A 74 -12.25 -10.04 -3.08
N ALA A 75 -11.67 -8.90 -3.47
CA ALA A 75 -10.34 -8.50 -3.04
C ALA A 75 -10.22 -8.45 -1.51
N ARG A 76 -11.19 -7.83 -0.83
CA ARG A 76 -11.24 -7.79 0.64
C ARG A 76 -11.40 -9.17 1.26
N SER A 77 -12.25 -10.02 0.68
CA SER A 77 -12.49 -11.38 1.19
C SER A 77 -11.23 -12.27 1.17
N VAL A 78 -10.32 -12.02 0.22
CA VAL A 78 -9.03 -12.72 0.12
C VAL A 78 -7.89 -11.96 0.79
N GLY A 79 -8.20 -10.92 1.57
CA GLY A 79 -7.21 -10.20 2.38
C GLY A 79 -6.44 -9.09 1.66
N VAL A 80 -6.86 -8.66 0.47
CA VAL A 80 -6.28 -7.46 -0.16
C VAL A 80 -6.78 -6.24 0.59
N ASN A 81 -5.84 -5.41 1.05
CA ASN A 81 -6.15 -4.15 1.74
C ASN A 81 -5.67 -2.91 0.96
N PHE A 82 -4.91 -3.08 -0.12
CA PHE A 82 -4.34 -1.98 -0.87
C PHE A 82 -5.11 -1.73 -2.18
N ILE A 83 -5.78 -0.58 -2.26
CA ILE A 83 -6.60 -0.15 -3.40
C ILE A 83 -5.96 1.08 -4.05
N ASP A 84 -5.82 1.02 -5.37
CA ASP A 84 -5.20 2.07 -6.18
C ASP A 84 -6.22 2.72 -7.12
N THR A 85 -6.30 4.05 -7.08
CA THR A 85 -7.15 4.90 -7.94
C THR A 85 -6.38 6.10 -8.49
N ALA A 86 -7.03 6.92 -9.31
CA ALA A 86 -6.52 8.19 -9.80
C ALA A 86 -7.68 9.09 -10.24
N GLU A 87 -7.51 10.41 -10.13
CA GLU A 87 -8.51 11.38 -10.62
C GLU A 87 -8.74 11.29 -12.15
N LEU A 88 -7.79 10.72 -12.89
CA LEU A 88 -7.91 10.49 -14.33
C LEU A 88 -8.71 9.23 -14.66
N TYR A 89 -8.79 8.27 -13.75
CA TYR A 89 -9.54 7.04 -14.00
C TYR A 89 -11.04 7.35 -14.11
N PRO A 90 -11.75 6.66 -15.03
CA PRO A 90 -11.37 5.41 -15.72
C PRO A 90 -10.55 5.53 -17.03
N VAL A 91 -10.11 4.40 -17.57
CA VAL A 91 -9.46 4.24 -18.88
C VAL A 91 -10.34 3.30 -19.74
N PRO A 92 -10.46 3.51 -21.06
CA PRO A 92 -9.87 4.60 -21.85
C PRO A 92 -10.54 5.96 -21.65
N THR A 93 -9.73 7.02 -21.67
CA THR A 93 -10.18 8.41 -21.47
C THR A 93 -10.96 9.00 -22.66
N PHE A 94 -10.93 8.32 -23.81
CA PHE A 94 -11.66 8.70 -25.03
C PHE A 94 -13.04 8.04 -25.15
N ALA A 95 -13.46 7.25 -24.16
CA ALA A 95 -14.79 6.64 -24.18
C ALA A 95 -15.87 7.74 -24.13
N LYS A 96 -16.98 7.53 -24.86
CA LYS A 96 -18.06 8.52 -25.02
C LYS A 96 -18.65 8.99 -23.68
N ASN A 97 -18.73 8.10 -22.71
CA ASN A 97 -19.27 8.34 -21.37
C ASN A 97 -18.18 8.56 -20.31
N TRP A 98 -16.94 8.83 -20.73
CA TRP A 98 -15.84 9.07 -19.80
C TRP A 98 -16.02 10.38 -19.02
N ARG A 99 -15.68 10.33 -17.73
CA ARG A 99 -15.65 11.47 -16.83
C ARG A 99 -14.48 11.33 -15.85
N ALA A 100 -13.74 12.40 -15.66
CA ALA A 100 -12.69 12.48 -14.64
C ALA A 100 -13.26 12.20 -13.24
N GLY A 101 -12.53 11.43 -12.44
CA GLY A 101 -12.89 11.06 -11.08
C GLY A 101 -14.04 10.04 -10.97
N ALA A 102 -14.53 9.46 -12.08
CA ALA A 102 -15.64 8.52 -12.01
C ALA A 102 -15.28 7.23 -11.25
N THR A 103 -14.04 6.77 -11.36
CA THR A 103 -13.54 5.66 -10.55
C THR A 103 -13.53 6.01 -9.06
N GLU A 104 -13.09 7.21 -8.68
CA GLU A 104 -13.06 7.66 -7.28
C GLU A 104 -14.46 7.79 -6.69
N GLU A 105 -15.45 8.23 -7.47
CA GLU A 105 -16.85 8.25 -7.01
C GLU A 105 -17.42 6.84 -6.79
N ILE A 106 -17.07 5.87 -7.64
CA ILE A 106 -17.49 4.48 -7.44
C ILE A 106 -16.83 3.92 -6.18
N VAL A 107 -15.53 4.12 -6.00
CA VAL A 107 -14.81 3.68 -4.80
C VAL A 107 -15.35 4.38 -3.56
N GLY A 108 -15.64 5.69 -3.61
CA GLY A 108 -16.24 6.44 -2.49
C GLY A 108 -17.58 5.84 -2.06
N LYS A 109 -18.49 5.58 -3.00
CA LYS A 109 -19.78 4.91 -2.72
C LYS A 109 -19.58 3.53 -2.10
N TYR A 110 -18.57 2.78 -2.54
CA TYR A 110 -18.25 1.49 -1.95
C TYR A 110 -17.81 1.63 -0.49
N LEU A 111 -16.93 2.59 -0.18
CA LEU A 111 -16.45 2.84 1.18
C LEU A 111 -17.59 3.25 2.12
N ASP A 112 -18.50 4.10 1.65
CA ASP A 112 -19.69 4.49 2.41
C ASP A 112 -20.56 3.27 2.74
N ASN A 113 -20.72 2.35 1.78
CA ASN A 113 -21.55 1.15 1.96
C ASN A 113 -20.97 0.14 2.94
N ILE A 114 -19.64 -0.02 2.99
CA ILE A 114 -18.99 -1.00 3.88
C ILE A 114 -18.79 -0.47 5.30
N GLY A 115 -18.92 0.84 5.48
CA GLY A 115 -18.83 1.52 6.78
C GLY A 115 -17.40 1.85 7.22
N GLU A 116 -17.31 2.75 8.20
CA GLU A 116 -16.06 3.32 8.71
C GLU A 116 -15.10 2.25 9.26
N SER A 117 -15.62 1.28 10.02
CA SER A 117 -14.82 0.21 10.62
C SER A 117 -14.10 -0.67 9.59
N GLU A 118 -14.71 -0.85 8.42
CA GLU A 118 -14.11 -1.60 7.32
C GLU A 118 -13.20 -0.71 6.47
N ARG A 119 -13.55 0.58 6.30
CA ARG A 119 -12.70 1.55 5.64
C ARG A 119 -11.34 1.65 6.33
N ASP A 120 -11.28 1.65 7.65
CA ASP A 120 -10.03 1.83 8.42
C ASP A 120 -9.00 0.70 8.19
N LYS A 121 -9.47 -0.44 7.69
CA LYS A 121 -8.62 -1.58 7.35
C LYS A 121 -7.96 -1.44 5.98
N LEU A 122 -8.37 -0.45 5.17
CA LEU A 122 -7.95 -0.27 3.78
C LEU A 122 -6.92 0.84 3.62
N VAL A 123 -5.87 0.54 2.85
CA VAL A 123 -4.91 1.52 2.34
C VAL A 123 -5.39 1.95 0.95
N ILE A 124 -5.69 3.23 0.79
CA ILE A 124 -6.22 3.79 -0.45
C ILE A 124 -5.22 4.81 -0.98
N ALA A 125 -4.71 4.56 -2.19
CA ALA A 125 -3.84 5.49 -2.89
C ALA A 125 -4.56 6.10 -4.09
N THR A 126 -4.45 7.42 -4.24
CA THR A 126 -4.84 8.13 -5.46
C THR A 126 -3.64 8.85 -6.07
N LYS A 127 -3.80 9.29 -7.32
CA LYS A 127 -2.75 9.95 -8.10
C LYS A 127 -3.30 11.23 -8.70
N ILE A 128 -2.52 12.30 -8.57
CA ILE A 128 -2.80 13.57 -9.23
C ILE A 128 -2.05 13.61 -10.56
N VAL A 129 -2.77 13.82 -11.65
CA VAL A 129 -2.18 14.04 -12.96
C VAL A 129 -1.70 15.49 -13.04
N GLY A 130 -0.52 15.74 -13.59
CA GLY A 130 0.00 17.10 -13.75
C GLY A 130 -0.96 18.03 -14.52
N TYR A 131 -0.72 19.34 -14.44
CA TYR A 131 -1.48 20.30 -15.21
C TYR A 131 -1.14 20.19 -16.70
N PHE A 132 -2.16 20.07 -17.54
CA PHE A 132 -2.05 20.24 -18.98
C PHE A 132 -3.17 21.18 -19.46
N PRO A 133 -2.87 22.21 -20.28
CA PRO A 133 -3.82 23.28 -20.60
C PRO A 133 -5.16 22.85 -21.19
N LYS A 134 -5.23 21.68 -21.85
CA LYS A 134 -6.46 21.13 -22.44
C LYS A 134 -6.93 19.83 -21.77
N SER A 135 -6.47 19.56 -20.55
CA SER A 135 -6.85 18.35 -19.83
C SER A 135 -8.27 18.47 -19.27
N LEU A 136 -9.14 17.54 -19.66
CA LEU A 136 -10.47 17.41 -19.09
C LEU A 136 -10.42 17.11 -17.58
N VAL A 137 -9.36 16.46 -17.11
CA VAL A 137 -9.11 16.21 -15.67
C VAL A 137 -8.82 17.53 -14.95
N ALA A 138 -7.94 18.37 -15.49
CA ALA A 138 -7.62 19.67 -14.89
C ALA A 138 -8.83 20.62 -14.91
N ALA A 139 -9.66 20.55 -15.95
CA ALA A 139 -10.92 21.29 -16.04
C ALA A 139 -11.92 20.84 -14.95
N ALA A 140 -12.01 19.54 -14.68
CA ALA A 140 -12.91 19.00 -13.65
C ALA A 140 -12.59 19.55 -12.24
N ARG A 141 -11.30 19.78 -11.90
CA ARG A 141 -10.89 20.38 -10.61
C ARG A 141 -11.41 21.80 -10.34
N ARG A 142 -11.81 22.52 -11.39
CA ARG A 142 -12.29 23.91 -11.31
C ARG A 142 -13.80 24.02 -11.24
N LYS A 143 -14.51 23.01 -11.75
CA LYS A 143 -15.98 23.02 -11.88
C LYS A 143 -16.67 23.22 -10.53
N ASP A 144 -16.06 22.71 -9.47
CA ASP A 144 -16.62 22.75 -8.11
C ASP A 144 -16.23 24.04 -7.36
N ARG A 145 -15.35 24.87 -7.94
CA ARG A 145 -14.90 26.16 -7.37
C ARG A 145 -15.69 27.36 -7.90
N GLY A 146 -16.61 27.15 -8.85
CA GLY A 146 -17.36 28.24 -9.48
C GLY A 146 -16.57 29.03 -10.54
N ASP A 147 -15.36 28.60 -10.89
CA ASP A 147 -14.53 29.28 -11.87
C ASP A 147 -15.00 28.97 -13.30
N LYS A 148 -15.24 30.00 -14.11
CA LYS A 148 -15.50 29.82 -15.55
C LYS A 148 -14.25 29.23 -16.22
N LEU A 149 -14.45 28.19 -17.04
CA LEU A 149 -13.40 27.66 -17.92
C LEU A 149 -12.92 28.77 -18.87
N PRO A 150 -11.61 28.86 -19.17
CA PRO A 150 -11.07 29.82 -20.12
C PRO A 150 -11.57 29.59 -21.55
#